data_AF-A0A7W7Y1I4-F1
#
_entry.id   AF-A0A7W7Y1I4-F1
#
_cell.length_a   1.000
_cell.length_b   1.000
_cell.length_c   1.000
_cell.angle_alpha   90.00
_cell.angle_beta   90.00
_cell.angle_gamma   90.00
#
_symmetry.space_group_name_H-M   'P 1'
#
loop_
_entity.id
_entity.type
_entity.pdbx_description
1 polymer ?
#
loop_
_entity_poly.entity_id
_entity_poly.type
_entity_poly.pdbx_seq_one_letter_code
_entity_poly.pdbx_strand_id
1 'polypeptide(L)'
;MSSQLMLRSLLAAVLVLSCIGCSESDRRAHERAGPASDHPPGPVAVAVPPEPSPEPDAGTPPALEPAAPAVLPANAEEMLSRLSAGDRERVLDFYRGYGGAVLDFHNADMYAWMARNDYPLPEDILTATYLSDQELEARYRRGDIKAGYFLLDRMARAIEQGEEDTFQGYLLAEELTTYGGPFSGYAYYRYQMARGQVIDAWAGLAWAHYLGDKRASREWSRQYDRHQGPETERDAISVMLRFQYLLVRATGLNPAQLQRKDSLIIEWR
;
A
#
# COMPACT_ATOMS: atom_id res chain seq x y z
N MET A 1 3.39 -30.17 -14.49
CA MET A 1 3.48 -28.88 -15.23
C MET A 1 4.26 -27.91 -14.37
N SER A 2 5.28 -27.24 -14.92
CA SER A 2 6.25 -26.44 -14.14
C SER A 2 5.58 -25.20 -13.54
N SER A 3 5.86 -24.91 -12.27
CA SER A 3 5.41 -23.69 -11.54
C SER A 3 5.66 -22.39 -12.32
N GLN A 4 6.69 -22.36 -13.16
CA GLN A 4 6.98 -21.23 -14.04
C GLN A 4 5.94 -21.01 -15.14
N LEU A 5 5.30 -22.08 -15.65
CA LEU A 5 4.22 -21.96 -16.65
C LEU A 5 2.96 -21.37 -16.01
N MET A 6 2.62 -21.77 -14.79
CA MET A 6 1.48 -21.20 -14.07
C MET A 6 1.69 -19.73 -13.71
N LEU A 7 2.88 -19.37 -13.19
CA LEU A 7 3.21 -17.97 -12.89
C LEU A 7 3.16 -17.09 -14.15
N ARG A 8 3.66 -17.60 -15.29
CA ARG A 8 3.58 -16.90 -16.57
C ARG A 8 2.13 -16.75 -17.06
N SER A 9 1.30 -17.77 -16.93
CA SER A 9 -0.12 -17.69 -17.29
C SER A 9 -0.90 -16.72 -16.39
N LEU A 10 -0.59 -16.67 -15.10
CA LEU A 10 -1.23 -15.77 -14.13
C LEU A 10 -0.81 -14.32 -14.39
N LEU A 11 0.49 -14.07 -14.59
CA LEU A 11 1.00 -12.76 -15.00
C LEU A 11 0.44 -12.33 -16.37
N ALA A 12 0.34 -13.25 -17.33
CA ALA A 12 -0.25 -12.98 -18.64
C ALA A 12 -1.75 -12.67 -18.54
N ALA A 13 -2.51 -13.37 -17.69
CA ALA A 13 -3.92 -13.08 -17.46
C ALA A 13 -4.12 -11.70 -16.83
N VAL A 14 -3.28 -11.33 -15.85
CA VAL A 14 -3.27 -9.98 -15.26
C VAL A 14 -2.95 -8.91 -16.32
N LEU A 15 -1.98 -9.16 -17.20
CA LEU A 15 -1.62 -8.26 -18.29
C LEU A 15 -2.73 -8.11 -19.35
N VAL A 16 -3.36 -9.20 -19.77
CA VAL A 16 -4.44 -9.19 -20.78
C VAL A 16 -5.66 -8.41 -20.27
N LEU A 17 -6.01 -8.54 -18.99
CA LEU A 17 -7.14 -7.82 -18.40
C LEU A 17 -6.85 -6.31 -18.24
N SER A 18 -5.61 -5.92 -17.98
CA SER A 18 -5.23 -4.50 -17.91
C SER A 18 -5.32 -3.76 -19.25
N CYS A 19 -5.37 -4.47 -20.39
CA CYS A 19 -5.53 -3.87 -21.71
C CYS A 19 -7.00 -3.61 -22.12
N ILE A 20 -7.98 -4.21 -21.45
CA ILE A 20 -9.40 -4.11 -21.82
C ILE A 20 -10.04 -2.82 -21.28
N GLY A 21 -9.42 -2.17 -20.28
CA GLY A 21 -9.96 -0.98 -19.61
C GLY A 21 -9.65 0.38 -20.26
N CYS A 22 -8.87 0.45 -21.33
CA CYS A 22 -8.52 1.71 -22.02
C CYS A 22 -9.31 1.93 -23.32
N SER A 23 -10.55 1.42 -23.40
CA SER A 23 -11.45 1.73 -24.52
C SER A 23 -12.18 3.05 -24.26
N GLU A 24 -11.73 4.06 -24.98
CA GLU A 24 -12.11 5.47 -25.13
C GLU A 24 -13.62 5.73 -25.42
N SER A 25 -14.53 5.18 -24.60
CA SER A 25 -15.98 5.19 -24.84
C SER A 25 -16.78 6.20 -24.00
N ASP A 26 -16.25 6.75 -22.91
CA ASP A 26 -17.07 7.55 -21.97
C ASP A 26 -17.08 9.07 -22.21
N ARG A 27 -16.52 9.55 -23.33
CA ARG A 27 -16.45 10.99 -23.63
C ARG A 27 -17.70 11.57 -24.33
N ARG A 28 -18.79 10.81 -24.52
CA ARG A 28 -19.96 11.26 -25.32
C ARG A 28 -21.33 11.18 -24.66
N ALA A 29 -21.43 11.11 -23.33
CA ALA A 29 -22.73 10.99 -22.65
C ALA A 29 -23.24 12.25 -21.90
N HIS A 30 -22.52 13.39 -21.94
CA HIS A 30 -22.93 14.61 -21.22
C HIS A 30 -23.24 15.85 -22.08
N GLU A 31 -23.79 15.66 -23.28
CA GLU A 31 -24.39 16.74 -24.08
C GLU A 31 -25.84 16.41 -24.49
N ARG A 32 -26.76 16.35 -23.52
CA ARG A 32 -28.19 16.62 -23.74
C ARG A 32 -28.80 17.23 -22.48
N ALA A 33 -28.61 18.54 -22.31
CA ALA A 33 -29.43 19.36 -21.42
C ALA A 33 -30.35 20.23 -22.29
N GLY A 34 -31.66 19.98 -22.20
CA GLY A 34 -32.71 20.92 -22.60
C GLY A 34 -33.37 21.48 -21.35
N PRO A 35 -33.87 22.73 -21.37
CA PRO A 35 -34.30 23.44 -20.16
C PRO A 35 -35.79 23.22 -19.89
N ALA A 36 -36.15 23.10 -18.61
CA ALA A 36 -37.49 23.41 -18.14
C ALA A 36 -37.38 24.04 -16.74
N SER A 37 -37.70 25.32 -16.69
CA SER A 37 -37.93 26.10 -15.48
C SER A 37 -39.20 25.63 -14.78
N ASP A 38 -39.19 25.62 -13.44
CA ASP A 38 -40.31 26.13 -12.64
C ASP A 38 -39.81 26.48 -11.23
N HIS A 39 -40.28 27.63 -10.74
CA HIS A 39 -39.87 28.31 -9.52
C HIS A 39 -40.70 27.85 -8.27
N PRO A 40 -40.33 28.27 -7.04
CA PRO A 40 -40.37 27.44 -5.83
C PRO A 40 -41.53 27.75 -4.86
N PRO A 41 -41.73 26.95 -3.79
CA PRO A 41 -42.26 27.43 -2.52
C PRO A 41 -41.13 27.71 -1.50
N GLY A 42 -41.34 28.74 -0.67
CA GLY A 42 -40.32 29.40 0.14
C GLY A 42 -39.79 28.65 1.37
N PRO A 43 -38.74 29.18 2.02
CA PRO A 43 -38.06 28.53 3.13
C PRO A 43 -38.81 28.75 4.45
N VAL A 44 -39.05 27.64 5.16
CA VAL A 44 -39.38 27.64 6.59
C VAL A 44 -38.07 27.80 7.36
N ALA A 45 -37.96 28.88 8.14
CA ALA A 45 -36.81 29.15 8.98
C ALA A 45 -36.71 28.10 10.10
N VAL A 46 -35.75 27.19 9.98
CA VAL A 46 -35.31 26.30 11.07
C VAL A 46 -34.19 27.03 11.81
N ALA A 47 -34.39 27.25 13.11
CA ALA A 47 -33.38 27.84 13.99
C ALA A 47 -32.14 26.92 14.03
N VAL A 48 -31.03 27.42 13.51
CA VAL A 48 -29.72 26.77 13.55
C VAL A 48 -29.19 26.90 14.99
N PRO A 49 -28.90 25.79 15.69
CA PRO A 49 -28.25 25.85 17.00
C PRO A 49 -26.84 26.47 16.87
N PRO A 50 -26.37 27.21 17.89
CA PRO A 50 -25.09 27.91 17.84
C PRO A 50 -23.95 26.93 17.57
N GLU A 51 -23.15 27.28 16.58
CA GLU A 51 -21.93 26.58 16.17
C GLU A 51 -20.98 26.45 17.37
N PRO A 52 -20.48 25.24 17.71
CA PRO A 52 -19.50 25.09 18.75
C PRO A 52 -18.23 25.86 18.38
N SER A 53 -17.71 26.63 19.33
CA SER A 53 -16.51 27.44 19.15
C SER A 53 -15.35 26.61 18.61
N PRO A 54 -14.59 27.11 17.62
CA PRO A 54 -13.43 26.40 17.09
C PRO A 54 -12.43 26.17 18.22
N GLU A 55 -12.13 24.89 18.48
CA GLU A 55 -11.02 24.52 19.35
C GLU A 55 -9.73 25.15 18.80
N PRO A 56 -8.84 25.64 19.69
CA PRO A 56 -7.60 26.26 19.28
C PRO A 56 -6.78 25.24 18.48
N ASP A 57 -6.41 25.63 17.25
CA ASP A 57 -5.56 24.90 16.32
C ASP A 57 -4.28 24.46 17.03
N ALA A 58 -4.31 23.24 17.57
CA ALA A 58 -3.16 22.56 18.12
C ALA A 58 -2.27 22.22 16.92
N GLY A 59 -1.40 23.18 16.59
CA GLY A 59 -0.57 23.20 15.40
C GLY A 59 -0.14 21.79 15.01
N THR A 60 -0.59 21.38 13.83
CA THR A 60 -0.44 20.03 13.30
C THR A 60 1.01 19.56 13.50
N PRO A 61 1.27 18.54 14.35
CA PRO A 61 2.60 17.94 14.42
C PRO A 61 3.04 17.57 13.01
N PRO A 62 4.26 17.95 12.58
CA PRO A 62 4.73 17.70 11.23
C PRO A 62 4.58 16.21 10.91
N ALA A 63 4.23 15.91 9.66
CA ALA A 63 4.27 14.55 9.14
C ALA A 63 5.65 13.91 9.47
N LEU A 64 5.77 12.58 9.38
CA LEU A 64 7.08 11.94 9.28
C LEU A 64 7.76 12.41 7.97
N GLU A 65 8.16 13.67 7.91
CA GLU A 65 8.97 14.22 6.84
C GLU A 65 10.42 13.95 7.22
N PRO A 66 11.09 13.02 6.52
CA PRO A 66 12.51 12.82 6.72
C PRO A 66 13.26 14.08 6.28
N ALA A 67 14.24 14.50 7.07
CA ALA A 67 15.26 15.43 6.58
C ALA A 67 15.95 14.77 5.39
N ALA A 68 15.72 15.29 4.18
CA ALA A 68 16.28 14.69 2.97
C ALA A 68 17.81 14.52 3.11
N PRO A 69 18.36 13.31 2.93
CA PRO A 69 19.79 13.11 3.09
C PRO A 69 20.56 13.94 2.05
N ALA A 70 21.61 14.63 2.49
CA ALA A 70 22.46 15.44 1.61
C ALA A 70 23.12 14.62 0.48
N VAL A 71 23.26 13.30 0.67
CA VAL A 71 23.76 12.36 -0.32
C VAL A 71 22.91 11.09 -0.29
N LEU A 72 22.25 10.76 -1.40
CA LEU A 72 21.48 9.52 -1.54
C LEU A 72 22.43 8.30 -1.48
N PRO A 73 22.04 7.21 -0.78
CA PRO A 73 22.85 5.99 -0.75
C PRO A 73 22.88 5.32 -2.13
N ALA A 74 24.03 4.75 -2.51
CA ALA A 74 24.17 4.03 -3.76
C ALA A 74 23.50 2.65 -3.72
N ASN A 75 23.32 2.04 -2.55
CA ASN A 75 22.63 0.76 -2.39
C ASN A 75 22.18 0.56 -0.92
N ALA A 76 21.44 -0.53 -0.68
CA ALA A 76 20.93 -0.86 0.64
C ALA A 76 22.03 -1.07 1.69
N GLU A 77 23.17 -1.65 1.31
CA GLU A 77 24.31 -1.87 2.21
C GLU A 77 24.90 -0.54 2.68
N GLU A 78 25.16 0.39 1.76
CA GLU A 78 25.66 1.72 2.10
C GLU A 78 24.69 2.46 3.01
N MET A 79 23.38 2.42 2.71
CA MET A 79 22.36 3.03 3.56
C MET A 79 22.40 2.47 4.99
N LEU A 80 22.45 1.15 5.14
CA LEU A 80 22.50 0.48 6.44
C LEU A 80 23.83 0.72 7.18
N SER A 81 24.93 0.94 6.46
CA SER A 81 26.25 1.24 7.06
C SER A 81 26.30 2.60 7.78
N ARG A 82 25.37 3.51 7.46
CA ARG A 82 25.24 4.83 8.09
C ARG A 82 24.53 4.78 9.45
N LEU A 83 23.90 3.66 9.79
CA LEU A 83 23.15 3.48 11.02
C LEU A 83 24.02 2.91 12.14
N SER A 84 23.64 3.20 13.39
CA SER A 84 24.20 2.49 14.54
C SER A 84 23.85 1.00 14.48
N ALA A 85 24.60 0.14 15.18
CA ALA A 85 24.33 -1.30 15.16
C ALA A 85 22.90 -1.65 15.61
N GLY A 86 22.39 -0.98 16.65
CA GLY A 86 21.04 -1.19 17.16
C GLY A 86 19.95 -0.65 16.21
N ASP A 87 20.18 0.51 15.59
CA ASP A 87 19.23 1.07 14.62
C ASP A 87 19.16 0.22 13.35
N ARG A 88 20.31 -0.25 12.87
CA ARG A 88 20.39 -1.20 11.76
C ARG A 88 19.60 -2.47 12.06
N GLU A 89 19.70 -3.00 13.27
CA GLU A 89 18.95 -4.20 13.67
C GLU A 89 17.43 -3.96 13.63
N ARG A 90 16.95 -2.83 14.16
CA ARG A 90 15.52 -2.46 14.11
C ARG A 90 14.99 -2.33 12.69
N VAL A 91 15.76 -1.67 11.81
CA VAL A 91 15.40 -1.52 10.40
C VAL A 91 15.35 -2.87 9.69
N LEU A 92 16.34 -3.73 9.91
CA LEU A 92 16.36 -5.08 9.34
C LEU A 92 15.23 -5.95 9.88
N ASP A 93 14.89 -5.81 11.15
CA ASP A 93 13.78 -6.54 11.78
C ASP A 93 12.43 -6.14 11.17
N PHE A 94 12.19 -4.85 10.97
CA PHE A 94 11.01 -4.36 10.24
C PHE A 94 10.92 -4.99 8.84
N TYR A 95 11.98 -4.88 8.03
CA TYR A 95 11.98 -5.39 6.66
C TYR A 95 11.93 -6.91 6.54
N ARG A 96 12.32 -7.65 7.59
CA ARG A 96 12.23 -9.12 7.62
C ARG A 96 10.77 -9.59 7.52
N GLY A 97 9.84 -8.87 8.13
CA GLY A 97 8.41 -9.18 8.07
C GLY A 97 7.86 -9.19 6.63
N TYR A 98 8.47 -8.43 5.73
CA TYR A 98 8.03 -8.29 4.35
C TYR A 98 8.79 -9.18 3.35
N GLY A 99 9.63 -10.11 3.84
CA GLY A 99 10.37 -11.05 2.99
C GLY A 99 11.77 -10.59 2.55
N GLY A 100 12.27 -9.49 3.10
CA GLY A 100 13.65 -9.01 2.91
C GLY A 100 13.97 -8.46 1.51
N ALA A 101 13.30 -8.93 0.44
CA ALA A 101 13.42 -8.36 -0.91
C ALA A 101 12.96 -6.90 -0.97
N VAL A 102 12.09 -6.46 -0.06
CA VAL A 102 11.49 -5.11 -0.10
C VAL A 102 12.53 -4.00 0.15
N LEU A 103 13.61 -4.30 0.87
CA LEU A 103 14.73 -3.38 1.10
C LEU A 103 15.79 -3.43 -0.01
N ASP A 104 15.68 -4.37 -0.94
CA ASP A 104 16.72 -4.64 -1.93
C ASP A 104 16.75 -3.55 -3.01
N PHE A 105 17.72 -2.63 -2.93
CA PHE A 105 17.99 -1.62 -3.96
C PHE A 105 19.49 -1.48 -4.24
N HIS A 106 19.82 -1.15 -5.50
CA HIS A 106 21.20 -1.20 -6.00
C HIS A 106 21.71 0.11 -6.62
N ASN A 107 20.90 1.16 -6.61
CA ASN A 107 21.29 2.49 -7.07
C ASN A 107 20.48 3.58 -6.35
N ALA A 108 20.97 4.82 -6.42
CA ALA A 108 20.33 5.97 -5.81
C ALA A 108 18.96 6.31 -6.42
N ASP A 109 18.75 6.04 -7.72
CA ASP A 109 17.47 6.28 -8.40
C ASP A 109 16.36 5.41 -7.81
N MET A 110 16.68 4.16 -7.47
CA MET A 110 15.76 3.22 -6.84
C MET A 110 15.43 3.62 -5.40
N TYR A 111 16.42 4.11 -4.64
CA TYR A 111 16.15 4.70 -3.31
C TYR A 111 15.25 5.93 -3.43
N ALA A 112 15.54 6.84 -4.36
CA ALA A 112 14.71 8.02 -4.61
C ALA A 112 13.29 7.64 -5.05
N TRP A 113 13.14 6.58 -5.86
CA TRP A 113 11.83 6.05 -6.23
C TRP A 113 11.09 5.48 -5.03
N MET A 114 11.75 4.69 -4.18
CA MET A 114 11.16 4.18 -2.93
C MET A 114 10.65 5.33 -2.05
N ALA A 115 11.45 6.39 -1.89
CA ALA A 115 11.06 7.57 -1.13
C ALA A 115 9.81 8.27 -1.71
N ARG A 116 9.74 8.43 -3.04
CA ARG A 116 8.56 9.02 -3.73
C ARG A 116 7.32 8.13 -3.72
N ASN A 117 7.49 6.83 -3.48
CA ASN A 117 6.42 5.83 -3.48
C ASN A 117 6.08 5.35 -2.07
N ASP A 118 6.29 6.23 -1.07
CA ASP A 118 5.89 6.07 0.32
C ASP A 118 6.47 4.83 1.05
N TYR A 119 7.61 4.31 0.60
CA TYR A 119 8.29 3.24 1.32
C TYR A 119 8.76 3.77 2.69
N PRO A 120 8.58 3.00 3.78
CA PRO A 120 9.19 3.28 5.07
C PRO A 120 10.72 3.26 4.99
N LEU A 121 11.35 4.42 4.98
CA LEU A 121 12.82 4.53 4.99
C LEU A 121 13.35 4.29 6.42
N PRO A 122 14.66 4.04 6.59
CA PRO A 122 15.24 3.80 7.91
C PRO A 122 14.84 4.84 8.96
N GLU A 123 14.87 6.12 8.61
CA GLU A 123 14.50 7.22 9.48
C GLU A 123 13.01 7.21 9.88
N ASP A 124 12.12 6.81 8.96
CA ASP A 124 10.69 6.62 9.25
C ASP A 124 10.50 5.48 10.25
N ILE A 125 11.18 4.35 10.01
CA ILE A 125 11.11 3.14 10.85
C ILE A 125 11.61 3.44 12.26
N LEU A 126 12.75 4.12 12.37
CA LEU A 126 13.32 4.48 13.66
C LEU A 126 12.40 5.44 14.41
N THR A 127 11.85 6.45 13.73
CA THR A 127 10.90 7.37 14.36
C THR A 127 9.65 6.64 14.85
N ALA A 128 9.07 5.78 14.00
CA ALA A 128 7.88 5.02 14.34
C ALA A 128 8.11 4.01 15.47
N THR A 129 9.33 3.50 15.65
CA THR A 129 9.67 2.61 16.76
C THR A 129 9.42 3.25 18.13
N TYR A 130 9.51 4.57 18.23
CA TYR A 130 9.32 5.31 19.48
C TYR A 130 7.91 5.86 19.69
N LEU A 131 7.01 5.69 18.72
CA LEU A 131 5.61 6.11 18.84
C LEU A 131 4.75 5.01 19.46
N SER A 132 3.74 5.37 20.23
CA SER A 132 2.67 4.46 20.68
C SER A 132 1.68 4.16 19.54
N ASP A 133 0.87 3.11 19.69
CA ASP A 133 -0.17 2.77 18.72
C ASP A 133 -1.21 3.89 18.56
N GLN A 134 -1.55 4.56 19.67
CA GLN A 134 -2.45 5.72 19.66
C GLN A 134 -1.86 6.90 18.87
N GLU A 135 -0.55 7.15 18.99
CA GLU A 135 0.14 8.20 18.23
C GLU A 135 0.22 7.86 16.75
N LEU A 136 0.49 6.59 16.40
CA LEU A 136 0.47 6.12 15.02
C LEU A 136 -0.93 6.26 14.40
N GLU A 137 -1.97 5.85 15.13
CA GLU A 137 -3.35 6.00 14.69
C GLU A 137 -3.73 7.48 14.50
N ALA A 138 -3.38 8.35 15.45
CA ALA A 138 -3.66 9.78 15.36
C ALA A 138 -2.91 10.46 14.20
N ARG A 139 -1.69 10.00 13.86
CA ARG A 139 -0.95 10.47 12.68
C ARG A 139 -1.61 9.99 11.39
N TYR A 140 -1.99 8.71 11.33
CA TYR A 140 -2.68 8.14 10.17
C TYR A 140 -3.99 8.86 9.87
N ARG A 141 -4.81 9.14 10.89
CA ARG A 141 -6.05 9.93 10.74
C ARG A 141 -5.82 11.35 10.23
N ARG A 142 -4.61 11.89 10.36
CA ARG A 142 -4.19 13.19 9.81
C ARG A 142 -3.58 13.10 8.40
N GLY A 143 -3.56 11.91 7.80
CA GLY A 143 -3.07 11.67 6.44
C GLY A 143 -1.63 11.14 6.35
N ASP A 144 -0.99 10.81 7.47
CA ASP A 144 0.33 10.15 7.47
C ASP A 144 0.17 8.66 7.15
N ILE A 145 0.23 8.30 5.87
CA ILE A 145 0.00 6.93 5.40
C ILE A 145 1.04 5.95 5.96
N LYS A 146 2.30 6.40 6.13
CA LYS A 146 3.36 5.56 6.71
C LYS A 146 3.05 5.18 8.16
N ALA A 147 2.45 6.09 8.94
CA ALA A 147 1.97 5.75 10.28
C ALA A 147 0.96 4.58 10.28
N GLY A 148 0.09 4.52 9.26
CA GLY A 148 -0.81 3.39 9.04
C GLY A 148 -0.07 2.09 8.72
N TYR A 149 1.00 2.13 7.91
CA TYR A 149 1.84 0.96 7.65
C TYR A 149 2.49 0.41 8.93
N PHE A 150 3.02 1.29 9.79
CA PHE A 150 3.63 0.89 11.05
C PHE A 150 2.62 0.33 12.05
N LEU A 151 1.44 0.95 12.15
CA LEU A 151 0.35 0.43 12.98
C LEU A 151 -0.07 -0.97 12.53
N LEU A 152 -0.20 -1.17 11.20
CA LEU A 152 -0.58 -2.47 10.65
C LEU A 152 0.51 -3.54 10.86
N ASP A 153 1.80 -3.19 10.78
CA ASP A 153 2.89 -4.14 11.10
C ASP A 153 2.84 -4.59 12.56
N ARG A 154 2.56 -3.67 13.50
CA ARG A 154 2.40 -4.03 14.92
C ARG A 154 1.22 -4.97 15.15
N MET A 155 0.08 -4.71 14.51
CA MET A 155 -1.07 -5.62 14.54
C MET A 155 -0.70 -6.99 13.96
N ALA A 156 0.05 -7.05 12.86
CA ALA A 156 0.52 -8.31 12.30
C ALA A 156 1.45 -9.08 13.27
N ARG A 157 2.37 -8.38 13.94
CA ARG A 157 3.26 -8.98 14.97
C ARG A 157 2.49 -9.48 16.18
N ALA A 158 1.47 -8.75 16.63
CA ALA A 158 0.61 -9.17 17.74
C ALA A 158 -0.11 -10.49 17.42
N ILE A 159 -0.66 -10.63 16.20
CA ILE A 159 -1.30 -11.87 15.74
C ILE A 159 -0.30 -13.04 15.75
N GLU A 160 0.94 -12.83 15.29
CA GLU A 160 1.98 -13.87 15.33
C GLU A 160 2.41 -14.25 16.74
N GLN A 161 2.23 -13.35 17.71
CA GLN A 161 2.46 -13.61 19.13
C GLN A 161 1.26 -14.28 19.81
N GLY A 162 0.19 -14.58 19.06
CA GLY A 162 -0.99 -15.30 19.52
C GLY A 162 -2.13 -14.39 19.98
N GLU A 163 -2.07 -13.09 19.72
CA GLU A 163 -3.21 -12.19 19.94
C GLU A 163 -4.29 -12.42 18.88
N GLU A 164 -5.55 -12.12 19.24
CA GLU A 164 -6.66 -12.27 18.31
C GLU A 164 -6.61 -11.20 17.22
N ASP A 165 -6.92 -11.62 15.99
CA ASP A 165 -7.10 -10.73 14.87
C ASP A 165 -8.28 -9.78 15.11
N THR A 166 -8.05 -8.47 14.90
CA THR A 166 -9.10 -7.46 15.09
C THR A 166 -9.72 -7.05 13.77
N PHE A 167 -11.02 -6.76 13.78
CA PHE A 167 -11.70 -6.19 12.62
C PHE A 167 -11.08 -4.84 12.18
N GLN A 168 -10.52 -4.08 13.13
CA GLN A 168 -9.82 -2.82 12.86
C GLN A 168 -8.58 -3.03 11.99
N GLY A 169 -7.76 -4.05 12.26
CA GLY A 169 -6.61 -4.37 11.42
C GLY A 169 -7.01 -4.71 9.99
N TYR A 170 -8.09 -5.46 9.81
CA TYR A 170 -8.61 -5.79 8.48
C TYR A 170 -9.07 -4.54 7.71
N LEU A 171 -9.82 -3.66 8.37
CA LEU A 171 -10.26 -2.40 7.77
C LEU A 171 -9.08 -1.50 7.40
N LEU A 172 -8.07 -1.40 8.28
CA LEU A 172 -6.87 -0.62 8.03
C LEU A 172 -6.07 -1.18 6.84
N ALA A 173 -5.85 -2.49 6.79
CA ALA A 173 -5.17 -3.14 5.67
C ALA A 173 -5.87 -2.86 4.34
N GLU A 174 -7.20 -3.00 4.32
CA GLU A 174 -8.03 -2.66 3.18
C GLU A 174 -7.88 -1.18 2.81
N GLU A 175 -8.12 -0.26 3.74
CA GLU A 175 -8.01 1.18 3.49
C GLU A 175 -6.64 1.58 2.94
N LEU A 176 -5.54 1.04 3.47
CA LEU A 176 -4.18 1.33 3.03
C LEU A 176 -3.95 1.02 1.55
N THR A 177 -4.58 -0.03 1.01
CA THR A 177 -4.51 -0.34 -0.44
C THR A 177 -5.20 0.71 -1.31
N THR A 178 -6.12 1.51 -0.77
CA THR A 178 -6.79 2.59 -1.51
C THR A 178 -5.92 3.83 -1.69
N TYR A 179 -4.86 4.00 -0.90
CA TYR A 179 -3.94 5.13 -1.04
C TYR A 179 -2.93 4.95 -2.19
N GLY A 180 -2.81 3.73 -2.76
CA GLY A 180 -2.24 3.53 -4.09
C GLY A 180 -0.73 3.43 -4.21
N GLY A 181 0.01 3.36 -3.10
CA GLY A 181 1.46 3.13 -3.11
C GLY A 181 1.83 1.64 -3.29
N PRO A 182 2.95 1.29 -3.95
CA PRO A 182 3.43 -0.09 -4.01
C PRO A 182 3.62 -0.72 -2.62
N PHE A 183 4.08 0.06 -1.63
CA PHE A 183 4.29 -0.44 -0.27
C PHE A 183 3.00 -0.88 0.45
N SER A 184 1.83 -0.32 0.10
CA SER A 184 0.57 -0.78 0.67
C SER A 184 0.28 -2.24 0.33
N GLY A 185 0.78 -2.74 -0.80
CA GLY A 185 0.68 -4.16 -1.16
C GLY A 185 1.52 -5.05 -0.25
N TYR A 186 2.71 -4.59 0.14
CA TYR A 186 3.55 -5.30 1.12
C TYR A 186 2.97 -5.24 2.54
N ALA A 187 2.42 -4.08 2.95
CA ALA A 187 1.68 -3.93 4.21
C ALA A 187 0.50 -4.90 4.30
N TYR A 188 -0.30 -4.95 3.22
CA TYR A 188 -1.40 -5.91 3.09
C TYR A 188 -0.92 -7.35 3.12
N TYR A 189 0.10 -7.69 2.33
CA TYR A 189 0.71 -9.02 2.30
C TYR A 189 1.14 -9.48 3.69
N ARG A 190 1.90 -8.64 4.40
CA ARG A 190 2.43 -8.91 5.74
C ARG A 190 1.34 -9.27 6.74
N TYR A 191 0.29 -8.45 6.79
CA TYR A 191 -0.83 -8.61 7.70
C TYR A 191 -1.65 -9.86 7.38
N GLN A 192 -1.94 -10.10 6.09
CA GLN A 192 -2.69 -11.30 5.69
C GLN A 192 -1.89 -12.59 5.92
N MET A 193 -0.56 -12.57 5.78
CA MET A 193 0.29 -13.69 6.17
C MET A 193 0.20 -13.99 7.67
N ALA A 194 0.23 -12.97 8.53
CA ALA A 194 0.07 -13.15 9.98
C ALA A 194 -1.28 -13.81 10.32
N ARG A 195 -2.33 -13.50 9.55
CA ARG A 195 -3.68 -14.10 9.67
C ARG A 195 -3.83 -15.48 9.02
N GLY A 196 -2.77 -16.01 8.41
CA GLY A 196 -2.84 -17.26 7.64
C GLY A 196 -3.67 -17.17 6.35
N GLN A 197 -4.00 -15.96 5.87
CA GLN A 197 -4.79 -15.71 4.66
C GLN A 197 -3.87 -15.62 3.43
N VAL A 198 -3.30 -16.75 3.02
CA VAL A 198 -2.28 -16.81 1.96
C VAL A 198 -2.76 -16.26 0.61
N ILE A 199 -4.02 -16.52 0.23
CA ILE A 199 -4.61 -16.01 -1.02
C ILE A 199 -4.63 -14.49 -1.05
N ASP A 200 -5.07 -13.88 0.05
CA ASP A 200 -5.09 -12.42 0.17
C ASP A 200 -3.69 -11.84 0.25
N ALA A 201 -2.78 -12.53 0.94
CA ALA A 201 -1.39 -12.11 1.02
C ALA A 201 -0.78 -12.01 -0.39
N TRP A 202 -0.95 -13.04 -1.23
CA TRP A 202 -0.47 -12.98 -2.61
C TRP A 202 -1.15 -11.91 -3.44
N ALA A 203 -2.43 -11.60 -3.21
CA ALA A 203 -3.08 -10.46 -3.86
C ALA A 203 -2.38 -9.13 -3.53
N GLY A 204 -1.84 -8.97 -2.31
CA GLY A 204 -1.00 -7.84 -1.92
C GLY A 204 0.33 -7.77 -2.67
N LEU A 205 0.97 -8.91 -2.95
CA LEU A 205 2.18 -8.94 -3.78
C LEU A 205 1.86 -8.65 -5.27
N ALA A 206 0.74 -9.14 -5.79
CA ALA A 206 0.27 -8.77 -7.13
C ALA A 206 -0.01 -7.28 -7.24
N TRP A 207 -0.57 -6.67 -6.19
CA TRP A 207 -0.78 -5.23 -6.07
C TRP A 207 0.53 -4.44 -6.17
N ALA A 208 1.53 -4.77 -5.35
CA ALA A 208 2.83 -4.11 -5.39
C ALA A 208 3.50 -4.23 -6.77
N HIS A 209 3.40 -5.41 -7.40
CA HIS A 209 3.89 -5.62 -8.77
C HIS A 209 3.15 -4.76 -9.80
N TYR A 210 1.82 -4.70 -9.72
CA TYR A 210 0.98 -3.91 -10.64
C TYR A 210 1.31 -2.41 -10.60
N LEU A 211 1.75 -1.91 -9.44
CA LEU A 211 2.20 -0.53 -9.24
C LEU A 211 3.67 -0.30 -9.59
N GLY A 212 4.37 -1.31 -10.10
CA GLY A 212 5.71 -1.18 -10.67
C GLY A 212 6.84 -1.77 -9.81
N ASP A 213 6.57 -2.27 -8.60
CA ASP A 213 7.62 -2.94 -7.81
C ASP A 213 7.83 -4.39 -8.25
N LYS A 214 8.77 -4.60 -9.17
CA LYS A 214 9.14 -5.94 -9.66
C LYS A 214 9.75 -6.83 -8.58
N ARG A 215 10.21 -6.29 -7.44
CA ARG A 215 10.69 -7.09 -6.31
C ARG A 215 9.58 -7.95 -5.72
N ALA A 216 8.32 -7.50 -5.85
CA ALA A 216 7.17 -8.25 -5.37
C ALA A 216 7.02 -9.61 -6.07
N SER A 217 7.41 -9.71 -7.35
CA SER A 217 7.45 -11.01 -8.05
C SER A 217 8.54 -11.94 -7.50
N ARG A 218 9.69 -11.40 -7.09
CA ARG A 218 10.75 -12.21 -6.47
C ARG A 218 10.28 -12.74 -5.12
N GLU A 219 9.62 -11.89 -4.35
CA GLU A 219 9.04 -12.32 -3.07
C GLU A 219 7.92 -13.33 -3.28
N TRP A 220 7.04 -13.12 -4.25
CA TRP A 220 6.04 -14.11 -4.64
C TRP A 220 6.69 -15.45 -4.95
N SER A 221 7.73 -15.50 -5.78
CA SER A 221 8.43 -16.76 -6.12
C SER A 221 9.01 -17.43 -4.88
N ARG A 222 9.66 -16.68 -3.98
CA ARG A 222 10.20 -17.23 -2.72
C ARG A 222 9.11 -17.82 -1.83
N GLN A 223 7.97 -17.13 -1.73
CA GLN A 223 6.86 -17.56 -0.89
C GLN A 223 6.10 -18.74 -1.51
N TYR A 224 5.99 -18.78 -2.83
CA TYR A 224 5.48 -19.95 -3.56
C TYR A 224 6.28 -21.20 -3.20
N ASP A 225 7.62 -21.11 -3.22
CA ASP A 225 8.48 -22.25 -2.88
C ASP A 225 8.37 -22.67 -1.40
N ARG A 226 8.17 -21.72 -0.48
CA ARG A 226 8.03 -22.00 0.96
C ARG A 226 6.67 -22.56 1.37
N HIS A 227 5.59 -22.03 0.80
CA HIS A 227 4.21 -22.33 1.19
C HIS A 227 3.48 -23.23 0.19
N GLN A 228 4.22 -23.87 -0.72
CA GLN A 228 3.70 -24.73 -1.78
C GLN A 228 2.75 -24.05 -2.77
N GLY A 229 2.78 -22.71 -2.83
CA GLY A 229 2.05 -21.94 -3.84
C GLY A 229 0.54 -22.22 -3.87
N PRO A 230 -0.20 -21.54 -4.77
CA PRO A 230 -1.54 -21.97 -5.11
C PRO A 230 -1.36 -23.34 -5.78
N GLU A 231 -1.68 -24.41 -5.06
CA GLU A 231 -1.52 -25.78 -5.54
C GLU A 231 -2.49 -26.08 -6.69
N THR A 232 -3.58 -25.31 -6.75
CA THR A 232 -4.67 -25.52 -7.71
C THR A 232 -4.94 -24.31 -8.59
N GLU A 233 -5.51 -24.56 -9.76
CA GLU A 233 -6.06 -23.50 -10.62
C GLU A 233 -7.11 -22.65 -9.89
N ARG A 234 -7.87 -23.26 -8.97
CA ARG A 234 -8.85 -22.57 -8.13
C ARG A 234 -8.18 -21.52 -7.23
N ASP A 235 -7.03 -21.83 -6.66
CA ASP A 235 -6.30 -20.90 -5.80
C ASP A 235 -5.74 -19.73 -6.62
N ALA A 236 -5.19 -20.02 -7.81
CA ALA A 236 -4.77 -19.00 -8.77
C ALA A 236 -5.90 -18.03 -9.16
N ILE A 237 -7.09 -18.56 -9.45
CA ILE A 237 -8.30 -17.76 -9.71
C ILE A 237 -8.67 -16.94 -8.48
N SER A 238 -8.56 -17.51 -7.29
CA SER A 238 -8.93 -16.82 -6.04
C SER A 238 -8.00 -15.63 -5.76
N VAL A 239 -6.69 -15.77 -6.01
CA VAL A 239 -5.75 -14.65 -5.92
C VAL A 239 -6.08 -13.57 -6.95
N MET A 240 -6.37 -13.96 -8.19
CA MET A 240 -6.77 -13.02 -9.24
C MET A 240 -8.05 -12.26 -8.86
N LEU A 241 -9.08 -12.95 -8.35
CA LEU A 241 -10.32 -12.32 -7.90
C LEU A 241 -10.07 -11.36 -6.74
N ARG A 242 -9.21 -11.72 -5.78
CA ARG A 242 -8.86 -10.81 -4.69
C ARG A 242 -8.09 -9.59 -5.19
N PHE A 243 -7.13 -9.76 -6.08
CA PHE A 243 -6.43 -8.65 -6.71
C PHE A 243 -7.38 -7.72 -7.47
N GLN A 244 -8.33 -8.28 -8.24
CA GLN A 244 -9.37 -7.50 -8.93
C GLN A 244 -10.25 -6.73 -7.95
N TYR A 245 -10.63 -7.34 -6.82
CA TYR A 245 -11.37 -6.66 -5.77
C TYR A 245 -10.62 -5.43 -5.25
N LEU A 246 -9.32 -5.58 -4.92
CA LEU A 246 -8.48 -4.45 -4.49
C LEU A 246 -8.42 -3.35 -5.56
N LEU A 247 -8.27 -3.74 -6.83
CA LEU A 247 -8.22 -2.80 -7.95
C LEU A 247 -9.52 -2.02 -8.14
N VAL A 248 -10.67 -2.70 -8.14
CA VAL A 248 -11.98 -2.08 -8.28
C VAL A 248 -12.23 -1.12 -7.11
N ARG A 249 -11.91 -1.55 -5.88
CA ARG A 249 -12.10 -0.74 -4.68
C ARG A 249 -11.23 0.52 -4.71
N ALA A 250 -9.94 0.39 -5.02
CA ALA A 250 -9.05 1.54 -5.14
C ALA A 250 -9.46 2.48 -6.28
N THR A 251 -9.92 1.94 -7.42
CA THR A 251 -10.43 2.76 -8.54
C THR A 251 -11.68 3.55 -8.14
N GLY A 252 -12.59 2.93 -7.39
CA GLY A 252 -13.82 3.59 -6.94
C GLY A 252 -13.60 4.65 -5.88
N LEU A 253 -12.63 4.46 -4.98
CA LEU A 253 -12.38 5.36 -3.85
C LEU A 253 -11.32 6.42 -4.14
N ASN A 254 -10.31 6.10 -4.96
CA ASN A 254 -9.18 6.99 -5.22
C ASN A 254 -8.57 6.78 -6.62
N PRO A 255 -9.30 7.12 -7.71
CA PRO A 255 -8.83 6.88 -9.08
C PRO A 255 -7.57 7.68 -9.42
N ALA A 256 -7.36 8.84 -8.80
CA ALA A 256 -6.19 9.69 -9.04
C ALA A 256 -4.88 9.03 -8.58
N GLN A 257 -4.92 8.20 -7.53
CA GLN A 257 -3.73 7.50 -7.06
C GLN A 257 -3.27 6.42 -8.05
N LEU A 258 -4.19 5.69 -8.67
CA LEU A 258 -3.86 4.68 -9.69
C LEU A 258 -3.25 5.27 -10.96
N GLN A 259 -3.44 6.57 -11.19
CA GLN A 259 -2.84 7.29 -12.32
C GLN A 259 -1.38 7.69 -12.06
N ARG A 260 -0.94 7.74 -10.78
CA ARG A 260 0.46 7.97 -10.39
C ARG A 260 1.34 6.72 -10.55
N LYS A 261 1.10 5.95 -11.61
CA LYS A 261 2.00 4.87 -12.01
C LYS A 261 3.29 5.47 -12.54
N ASP A 262 4.16 5.88 -11.63
CA ASP A 262 5.58 6.08 -11.91
C ASP A 262 6.19 4.68 -12.08
N SER A 263 5.93 4.08 -13.24
CA SER A 263 6.49 2.78 -13.58
C SER A 263 8.00 2.91 -13.60
N LEU A 264 8.64 2.34 -12.59
CA LEU A 264 10.07 2.20 -12.55
C LEU A 264 10.48 1.18 -13.62
N ILE A 265 10.70 1.63 -14.86
CA ILE A 265 11.46 0.86 -15.84
C ILE A 265 12.94 1.03 -15.49
N ILE A 266 13.34 0.58 -14.30
CA ILE A 266 14.76 0.30 -14.05
C ILE A 266 15.04 -1.04 -14.73
N GLU A 267 15.81 -0.99 -15.81
CA GLU A 267 16.48 -2.17 -16.34
C GLU A 267 17.39 -2.69 -15.23
N TRP A 268 17.04 -3.84 -14.66
CA TRP A 268 17.92 -4.60 -13.78
C TRP A 268 19.06 -5.14 -14.67
N ARG A 269 20.12 -4.35 -14.83
CA ARG A 269 21.36 -4.79 -15.48
C ARG A 269 22.26 -5.51 -14.49
#